data_AF-A0A822FLK3-F1
#
_entry.id   AF-A0A822FLK3-F1
#
_cell.length_a   1.000
_cell.length_b   1.000
_cell.length_c   1.000
_cell.angle_alpha   90.00
_cell.angle_beta   90.00
_cell.angle_gamma   90.00
#
_symmetry.space_group_name_H-M   'P 1'
#
loop_
_entity.id
_entity.type
_entity.pdbx_description
1 polymer ?
#
loop_
_entity_poly.entity_id
_entity_poly.type
_entity_poly.pdbx_seq_one_letter_code
_entity_poly.pdbx_strand_id
1 'polypeptide(L)' 'DNDFVAILELPEGEHEYKFQIDGRWEYDINEPSKDDDRNGRNNIVTVKKSDFEVMEALT' A
#
# COMPACT_ATOMS: atom_id res chain seq x y z
N ASP A 1 20.38 5.45 -2.17
CA ASP A 1 20.45 3.97 -2.12
C ASP A 1 20.03 3.40 -0.77
N ASN A 2 18.93 3.88 -0.19
CA ASN A 2 18.36 3.32 1.06
C ASN A 2 16.88 2.96 0.89
N ASP A 3 16.42 2.80 -0.35
CA ASP A 3 15.01 2.54 -0.65
C ASP A 3 14.79 1.03 -0.79
N PHE A 4 13.75 0.54 -0.12
CA PHE A 4 13.27 -0.84 -0.27
C PHE A 4 12.02 -0.82 -1.15
N VAL A 5 12.07 -1.51 -2.29
CA VAL A 5 10.99 -1.49 -3.28
C VAL A 5 10.64 -2.91 -3.71
N ALA A 6 9.35 -3.19 -3.84
CA ALA A 6 8.84 -4.41 -4.45
C ALA A 6 7.72 -4.04 -5.45
N ILE A 7 7.66 -4.76 -6.56
CA ILE A 7 6.60 -4.61 -7.57
C ILE A 7 5.76 -5.88 -7.53
N LEU A 8 4.46 -5.74 -7.28
CA LEU A 8 3.50 -6.83 -7.24
C LEU A 8 2.32 -6.49 -8.15
N GLU A 9 1.85 -7.49 -8.90
CA GLU A 9 0.59 -7.39 -9.63
C GLU A 9 -0.57 -7.67 -8.67
N LEU A 10 -1.50 -6.72 -8.56
CA LEU A 10 -2.68 -6.81 -7.70
C LEU A 10 -3.96 -6.61 -8.55
N PRO A 11 -5.05 -7.34 -8.25
CA PRO A 11 -6.37 -7.05 -8.85
C PRO A 11 -6.85 -5.63 -8.53
N GLU A 12 -7.80 -5.11 -9.31
CA GLU A 12 -8.48 -3.85 -8.98
C GLU A 12 -9.18 -3.94 -7.62
N GLY A 13 -9.08 -2.88 -6.82
CA GLY A 13 -9.70 -2.80 -5.51
C GLY A 13 -8.80 -2.22 -4.42
N GLU A 14 -9.30 -2.25 -3.19
CA GLU A 14 -8.56 -1.84 -2.00
C GLU A 14 -7.76 -3.01 -1.45
N HIS A 15 -6.47 -2.78 -1.19
CA HIS A 15 -5.55 -3.76 -0.61
C HIS A 15 -4.89 -3.21 0.63
N GLU A 16 -4.78 -4.05 1.64
CA GLU A 16 -4.07 -3.75 2.88
C GLU A 16 -2.66 -4.32 2.85
N TYR A 17 -1.70 -3.55 3.36
CA TYR A 17 -0.33 -4.00 3.49
C TYR A 17 0.33 -3.47 4.77
N LYS A 18 1.44 -4.12 5.13
CA LYS A 18 2.27 -3.76 6.28
C LYS A 18 3.70 -4.21 6.02
N PHE A 19 4.68 -3.49 6.56
CA PHE A 19 6.09 -3.86 6.41
C PHE A 19 6.58 -4.61 7.64
N GLN A 20 7.41 -5.63 7.42
CA GLN A 20 8.16 -6.26 8.50
C GLN A 20 9.59 -5.71 8.53
N ILE A 21 9.87 -4.80 9.46
CA ILE A 21 11.17 -4.14 9.62
C ILE A 21 11.84 -4.70 10.87
N ASP A 22 13.00 -5.35 10.71
CA ASP A 22 13.76 -5.98 11.80
C ASP A 22 12.91 -6.91 12.69
N GLY A 23 12.00 -7.66 12.05
CA GLY A 23 11.10 -8.61 12.72
C GLY A 23 9.85 -7.98 13.36
N ARG A 24 9.66 -6.67 13.24
CA ARG A 24 8.48 -5.95 13.76
C ARG A 24 7.54 -5.54 12.63
N TRP A 25 6.24 -5.64 12.88
CA TRP A 25 5.21 -5.23 11.95
C TRP A 25 4.91 -3.75 12.11
N GLU A 26 5.27 -2.95 11.10
CA GLU A 26 5.16 -1.50 11.10
C GLU A 26 4.32 -1.05 9.89
N TYR A 27 3.52 -0.01 10.08
CA TYR A 27 2.81 0.68 8.99
C TYR A 27 3.43 2.07 8.82
N ASP A 28 3.39 2.63 7.62
CA ASP A 28 3.82 4.01 7.37
C ASP A 28 2.74 4.98 7.84
N ILE A 29 3.09 5.87 8.76
CA ILE A 29 2.18 6.89 9.30
C ILE A 29 1.83 7.98 8.28
N ASN A 30 2.62 8.13 7.22
CA ASN A 30 2.41 9.16 6.20
C ASN A 30 1.49 8.69 5.07
N GLU A 31 1.22 7.40 4.99
CA GLU A 31 0.36 6.79 3.96
C GLU A 31 -1.06 6.51 4.50
N PRO A 32 -2.07 6.42 3.63
CA PRO A 32 -3.42 6.00 4.01
C PRO A 32 -3.39 4.69 4.80
N SER A 33 -4.20 4.59 5.86
CA SER A 33 -4.24 3.41 6.73
C SER A 33 -5.59 3.23 7.42
N LYS A 34 -5.94 1.98 7.73
CA LYS A 34 -7.12 1.61 8.53
C LYS A 34 -6.77 0.67 9.66
N ASP A 35 -7.70 0.57 10.62
CA ASP A 35 -7.60 -0.37 11.72
C ASP A 35 -7.78 -1.81 11.21
N ASP A 36 -6.98 -2.73 11.76
CA ASP A 36 -6.95 -4.16 11.37
C ASP A 36 -7.85 -5.06 12.24
N ASP A 37 -8.78 -4.46 13.00
CA ASP A 37 -9.65 -5.09 13.99
C ASP A 37 -8.92 -5.85 15.13
N ARG A 38 -7.59 -5.71 15.23
CA ARG A 38 -6.74 -6.38 16.24
C ARG A 38 -5.89 -5.38 17.03
N ASN A 39 -6.39 -4.15 17.15
CA ASN A 39 -5.68 -3.00 17.75
C ASN A 39 -4.39 -2.61 17.01
N GLY A 40 -4.23 -3.02 15.75
CA GLY A 40 -3.18 -2.56 14.86
C GLY A 40 -3.74 -1.72 13.71
N ARG A 41 -2.84 -1.16 12.91
CA ARG A 41 -3.17 -0.48 11.65
C ARG A 41 -2.39 -1.09 10.50
N ASN A 42 -3.02 -1.12 9.33
CA ASN A 42 -2.41 -1.47 8.05
C ASN A 42 -2.47 -0.28 7.12
N ASN A 43 -1.48 -0.12 6.26
CA ASN A 43 -1.58 0.81 5.15
C ASN A 43 -2.55 0.30 4.10
N ILE A 44 -3.11 1.22 3.33
CA ILE A 44 -4.06 0.94 2.26
C ILE A 44 -3.50 1.45 0.95
N VAL A 45 -3.65 0.66 -0.11
CA VAL A 45 -3.50 1.11 -1.49
C VAL A 45 -4.76 0.77 -2.26
N THR A 46 -5.22 1.68 -3.12
CA THR A 46 -6.34 1.43 -4.03
C THR A 46 -5.79 1.30 -5.44
N VAL A 47 -5.96 0.12 -6.04
CA VAL A 47 -5.60 -0.15 -7.43
C VAL A 47 -6.83 0.14 -8.28
N LYS A 48 -6.76 1.14 -9.15
CA LYS A 48 -7.82 1.49 -10.11
C LYS A 48 -7.38 1.13 -11.52
N LYS A 49 -8.35 0.81 -12.38
CA LYS A 49 -8.08 0.55 -13.80
C LYS A 49 -7.41 1.74 -14.50
N SER A 50 -7.77 2.97 -14.13
CA SER A 50 -7.19 4.22 -14.65
C SER A 50 -5.70 4.37 -14.33
N ASP A 51 -5.20 3.72 -13.28
CA ASP A 51 -3.78 3.83 -12.88
C ASP A 51 -2.84 3.18 -13.91
N PHE A 52 -3.38 2.31 -14.76
CA PHE A 52 -2.65 1.64 -15.85
C PHE A 52 -2.80 2.36 -17.19
N GLU A 53 -3.75 3.28 -17.32
CA GLU A 53 -3.95 4.08 -18.52
C GLU A 53 -3.12 5.36 -18.40
N VAL A 54 -1.97 5.40 -19.09
CA VAL A 54 -0.94 6.46 -19.01
C VAL A 54 -1.50 7.88 -19.15
N MET A 55 -2.63 8.04 -19.87
CA MET A 55 -3.26 9.34 -20.10
C MET A 55 -4.21 9.76 -18.96
N GLU A 56 -4.78 8.83 -18.21
CA GLU A 56 -5.71 9.10 -17.10
C GLU A 56 -4.98 9.19 -15.75
N ALA A 57 -3.82 8.54 -15.60
CA ALA A 57 -3.01 8.59 -14.38
C ALA A 57 -2.39 9.98 -14.08
N LEU A 58 -2.50 10.94 -15.01
CA LEU A 58 -1.90 12.28 -14.90
C LEU A 58 -2.92 13.42 -14.71
N THR A 59 -4.22 13.12 -14.71
CA THR A 59 -5.31 14.11 -14.59
C THR A 59 -5.97 14.06 -13.23
#